data_AF-A0A8T5HF20-F1
#
_entry.id   AF-A0A8T5HF20-F1
#
_cell.length_a   1.000
_cell.length_b   1.000
_cell.length_c   1.000
_cell.angle_alpha   90.00
_cell.angle_beta   90.00
_cell.angle_gamma   90.00
#
_symmetry.space_group_name_H-M   'P 1'
#
loop_
_entity.id
_entity.type
_entity.pdbx_description
1 polymer ?
#
loop_
_entity_poly.entity_id
_entity_poly.type
_entity_poly.pdbx_seq_one_letter_code
_entity_poly.pdbx_strand_id
1 'polypeptide(L)' 'MKCDICKKKVGETFLNKPLGTYVYDEKNKKRLVCFECESRYKSDKTKILEAMS' A
#
# COMPACT_ATOMS: atom_id res chain seq x y z
N MET A 1 -8.02 0.31 -8.70
CA MET A 1 -7.52 0.40 -7.31
C MET A 1 -6.46 1.51 -7.18
N LYS A 2 -6.43 2.27 -6.07
CA LYS A 2 -5.47 3.37 -5.85
C LYS A 2 -4.65 3.11 -4.58
N CYS A 3 -3.40 3.55 -4.58
CA CYS A 3 -2.55 3.48 -3.40
C CYS A 3 -3.04 4.49 -2.36
N ASP A 4 -3.13 4.09 -1.09
CA ASP A 4 -3.59 4.97 -0.03
C ASP A 4 -2.58 6.09 0.29
N ILE A 5 -1.28 5.86 0.05
CA ILE A 5 -0.19 6.83 0.25
C ILE A 5 -0.14 7.84 -0.89
N CYS A 6 0.24 7.39 -2.09
CA CYS A 6 0.53 8.30 -3.21
C CYS A 6 -0.68 8.58 -4.11
N LYS A 7 -1.85 7.98 -3.84
CA LYS A 7 -3.10 8.07 -4.64
C LYS A 7 -2.98 7.67 -6.12
N LYS A 8 -1.80 7.20 -6.57
CA LYS A 8 -1.58 6.64 -7.91
C LYS A 8 -2.41 5.36 -8.09
N LYS A 9 -2.74 5.06 -9.35
CA LYS A 9 -3.41 3.80 -9.72
C LYS A 9 -2.46 2.64 -9.45
N VAL A 10 -2.88 1.66 -8.65
CA VAL A 10 -2.14 0.41 -8.47
C VAL A 10 -2.52 -0.50 -9.63
N GLY A 11 -1.51 -1.01 -10.34
CA GLY A 11 -1.72 -1.99 -11.40
C GLY A 11 -2.09 -3.35 -10.82
N GLU A 12 -2.59 -4.23 -11.68
CA GLU A 12 -2.95 -5.60 -11.33
C GLU A 12 -2.10 -6.55 -12.18
N THR A 13 -1.73 -7.68 -11.61
CA THR A 13 -1.11 -8.79 -12.34
C THR A 13 -2.15 -9.51 -13.21
N PHE A 14 -1.70 -10.37 -14.12
CA PHE A 14 -2.57 -11.25 -14.92
C PHE A 14 -3.56 -12.08 -14.07
N LEU A 15 -3.23 -12.34 -12.81
CA LEU A 15 -4.08 -13.04 -11.84
C LEU A 15 -5.02 -12.10 -11.05
N ASN A 16 -5.24 -10.86 -11.52
CA ASN A 16 -5.99 -9.81 -10.82
C ASN A 16 -5.50 -9.53 -9.38
N LYS A 17 -4.23 -9.87 -9.06
CA LYS A 17 -3.61 -9.48 -7.78
C LYS A 17 -3.03 -8.08 -7.90
N PRO A 18 -3.20 -7.19 -6.91
CA PRO A 18 -2.58 -5.87 -6.92
C PRO A 18 -1.05 -5.97 -6.99
N LEU A 19 -0.43 -5.09 -7.76
CA LEU A 19 1.03 -4.86 -7.77
C LEU A 19 1.44 -4.02 -6.55
N GLY A 20 1.37 -4.63 -5.38
CA GLY A 20 1.71 -4.03 -4.10
C GLY A 20 1.21 -4.86 -2.92
N THR A 21 1.19 -4.25 -1.74
CA THR A 21 0.81 -4.92 -0.49
C THR A 21 -0.44 -4.33 0.14
N TYR A 22 -1.07 -5.14 0.99
CA TYR A 22 -2.13 -4.68 1.88
C TYR A 22 -1.57 -4.62 3.31
N VAL A 23 -1.71 -3.46 3.94
CA VAL A 23 -1.38 -3.26 5.35
C VAL A 23 -2.63 -2.89 6.13
N TYR A 24 -2.73 -3.40 7.35
CA TYR A 24 -3.82 -3.07 8.27
C TYR A 24 -3.39 -1.90 9.16
N ASP A 25 -4.19 -0.85 9.21
CA ASP A 25 -3.98 0.25 10.16
C ASP A 25 -4.38 -0.15 11.59
N GLU A 26 -4.13 0.75 12.55
CA GLU A 26 -4.49 0.56 13.96
C GLU A 26 -6.01 0.39 14.17
N LYS A 27 -6.82 0.92 13.25
CA LYS A 27 -8.29 0.76 13.22
C LYS A 27 -8.73 -0.48 12.44
N ASN A 28 -7.82 -1.44 12.18
CA ASN A 28 -8.05 -2.65 11.41
C ASN A 28 -8.55 -2.41 9.96
N LYS A 29 -8.35 -1.21 9.41
CA LYS A 29 -8.71 -0.92 8.02
C LYS A 29 -7.63 -1.43 7.09
N LYS A 30 -8.05 -2.18 6.07
CA LYS A 30 -7.19 -2.66 4.99
C LYS A 30 -6.82 -1.50 4.07
N ARG A 31 -5.54 -1.14 4.03
CA ARG A 31 -4.98 -0.09 3.17
C ARG A 31 -4.16 -0.73 2.05
N LEU A 32 -4.41 -0.30 0.82
CA LEU A 32 -3.66 -0.76 -0.35
C LEU A 32 -2.45 0.14 -0.57
N VAL A 33 -1.26 -0.44 -0.67
CA VAL A 33 -0.01 0.28 -0.91
C VAL A 33 0.62 -0.26 -2.19
N CYS A 34 1.02 0.62 -3.11
CA CYS A 34 1.71 0.19 -4.32
C CYS A 34 3.15 -0.24 -4.03
N PHE A 35 3.71 -1.06 -4.90
CA PHE A 35 5.09 -1.55 -4.80
C PHE A 35 6.14 -0.42 -4.64
N GLU A 36 5.98 0.72 -5.32
CA GLU A 36 6.86 1.89 -5.16
C GLU A 36 6.87 2.40 -3.71
N CYS A 37 5.69 2.59 -3.12
CA CYS A 37 5.57 3.09 -1.75
C CYS A 37 6.05 2.05 -0.75
N GLU A 38 5.67 0.77 -0.94
CA GLU A 38 6.16 -0.32 -0.11
C GLU A 38 7.70 -0.38 -0.10
N SER A 39 8.32 -0.36 -1.27
CA SER A 39 9.78 -0.38 -1.42
C SER A 39 10.44 0.85 -0.79
N ARG A 40 9.84 2.04 -0.95
CA ARG A 40 10.34 3.30 -0.35
C ARG A 40 10.44 3.22 1.16
N TYR A 41 9.50 2.53 1.80
CA TYR A 41 9.47 2.34 3.25
C TYR A 41 10.05 1.01 3.70
N LYS A 42 10.70 0.24 2.81
CA LYS A 42 11.28 -1.08 3.09
C LYS A 42 10.28 -2.07 3.71
N SER A 43 9.02 -1.99 3.29
CA SER A 43 7.91 -2.78 3.85
C SER A 43 7.71 -2.59 5.36
N ASP A 44 8.24 -1.51 5.94
CA ASP A 44 8.08 -1.16 7.36
C ASP A 44 6.66 -0.63 7.58
N LYS A 45 5.85 -1.43 8.29
CA LYS A 45 4.44 -1.13 8.54
C LYS A 45 4.26 0.23 9.21
N THR A 46 5.11 0.57 10.19
CA THR A 46 4.98 1.81 10.97
C THR A 46 5.17 3.02 10.07
N LYS A 47 6.25 3.03 9.26
CA LYS A 47 6.53 4.13 8.33
C LYS A 47 5.47 4.29 7.24
N ILE A 48 4.93 3.17 6.76
CA ILE A 48 3.84 3.14 5.78
C ILE A 48 2.58 3.79 6.37
N LEU A 49 2.28 3.53 7.65
CA LEU A 49 1.13 4.11 8.35
C LEU A 49 1.33 5.59 8.69
N GLU A 50 2.54 5.98 9.11
CA GLU A 50 2.92 7.38 9.33
C GLU A 50 2.76 8.21 8.06
N ALA A 51 3.14 7.67 6.89
CA ALA A 51 2.99 8.34 5.60
C ALA A 51 1.54 8.51 5.12
N MET A 52 0.57 7.92 5.82
CA MET A 52 -0.87 8.05 5.57
C MET A 52 -1.59 8.95 6.59
N SER A 53 -0.91 9.36 7.67
CA SER A 53 -1.48 10.24 8.71
C SER A 53 -1.49 11.71 8.30
#